data_AF-A0A350BBL6-F1
#
_entry.id   AF-A0A350BBL6-F1
#
_cell.length_a   1.000
_cell.length_b   1.000
_cell.length_c   1.000
_cell.angle_alpha   90.00
_cell.angle_beta   90.00
_cell.angle_gamma   90.00
#
_symmetry.space_group_name_H-M   'P 1'
#
loop_
_entity.id
_entity.type
_entity.pdbx_description
1 polymer ?
#
loop_
_entity_poly.entity_id
_entity_poly.type
_entity_poly.pdbx_seq_one_letter_code
_entity_poly.pdbx_strand_id
1 'polypeptide(L)' 'MSHSLLFDLIKKYDNITIFGHVFPDGDCYGSQIGLKDAIKATFPQKQVFAIGSGFV' A
#
# COMPACT_ATOMS: atom_id res chain seq x y z
N MET A 1 -5.96 12.98 12.39
CA MET A 1 -4.83 12.04 12.60
C MET A 1 -3.66 12.51 11.77
N SER A 2 -2.44 12.58 12.31
CA SER A 2 -1.30 13.17 11.59
C SER A 2 -0.68 12.17 10.62
N HIS A 3 -0.60 12.54 9.35
CA HIS A 3 0.05 11.77 8.28
C HIS A 3 1.48 11.32 8.62
N SER A 4 2.15 12.01 9.56
CA SER A 4 3.48 11.67 10.06
C SER A 4 3.56 10.24 10.62
N LEU A 5 2.54 9.79 11.37
CA LEU A 5 2.57 8.48 12.01
C LEU A 5 2.58 7.35 10.97
N LEU A 6 1.77 7.47 9.92
CA LEU A 6 1.73 6.48 8.84
C LEU A 6 3.08 6.39 8.14
N PHE A 7 3.71 7.52 7.85
CA PHE A 7 5.00 7.54 7.17
C PHE A 7 6.11 6.91 8.03
N ASP A 8 6.11 7.15 9.34
CA ASP A 8 7.09 6.53 10.24
C ASP A 8 6.87 5.03 10.40
N LEU A 9 5.61 4.55 10.38
CA LEU A 9 5.31 3.13 10.32
C LEU A 9 5.80 2.50 9.01
N ILE A 10 5.59 3.15 7.85
CA ILE A 10 6.09 2.68 6.55
C ILE A 10 7.61 2.54 6.56
N LYS A 11 8.33 3.47 7.19
CA LYS A 11 9.80 3.37 7.33
C LYS A 11 10.20 2.19 8.22
N LYS A 12 9.49 2.00 9.34
CA LYS A 12 9.82 1.02 10.37
C LYS A 12 9.65 -0.44 9.92
N TYR A 13 8.65 -0.74 9.10
CA TYR A 13 8.33 -2.12 8.70
C TYR A 13 8.83 -2.43 7.30
N ASP A 14 9.38 -3.63 7.10
CA ASP A 14 9.90 -4.07 5.79
C ASP A 14 8.87 -4.82 4.95
N ASN A 15 7.89 -5.45 5.60
CA ASN A 15 6.78 -6.14 4.95
C ASN A 15 5.49 -5.36 5.20
N ILE A 16 4.84 -4.91 4.12
CA ILE A 16 3.63 -4.10 4.17
C ILE A 16 2.58 -4.74 3.26
N THR A 17 1.38 -4.94 3.78
CA THR A 17 0.27 -5.50 3.03
C THR A 17 -0.91 -4.54 3.06
N ILE A 18 -1.43 -4.21 1.89
CA ILE A 18 -2.52 -3.26 1.69
C ILE A 18 -3.77 -4.06 1.28
N PHE A 19 -4.88 -3.78 1.96
CA PHE A 19 -6.18 -4.41 1.72
C PHE A 19 -7.22 -3.37 1.33
N GLY A 20 -8.26 -3.85 0.66
CA GLY A 20 -9.40 -3.07 0.18
C GLY A 20 -10.68 -3.70 0.70
N HIS A 21 -11.81 -3.05 0.44
CA HIS A 21 -13.12 -3.62 0.79
C HIS A 21 -13.54 -4.73 -0.18
N VAL A 22 -14.49 -5.56 0.27
CA VAL A 22 -14.92 -6.80 -0.42
C VAL A 22 -15.50 -6.56 -1.82
N PHE A 23 -16.16 -5.41 -2.03
CA PHE A 23 -16.71 -4.99 -3.33
C PHE A 23 -15.94 -3.79 -3.86
N PRO A 24 -14.69 -3.98 -4.31
CA PRO A 24 -13.82 -2.89 -4.74
C PRO A 24 -14.38 -2.20 -5.98
N ASP A 25 -14.26 -0.89 -6.01
CA ASP A 25 -14.45 -0.08 -7.21
C ASP A 25 -13.09 0.35 -7.78
N GLY A 26 -13.11 1.19 -8.82
CA GLY A 26 -11.89 1.68 -9.45
C GLY A 26 -11.01 2.49 -8.51
N ASP A 27 -11.60 3.22 -7.55
CA ASP A 27 -10.84 4.01 -6.57
C ASP A 27 -10.15 3.11 -5.54
N CYS A 28 -10.85 2.08 -5.05
CA CYS A 28 -10.26 1.08 -4.15
C CYS A 28 -9.00 0.46 -4.76
N TYR A 29 -9.10 0.00 -6.01
CA TYR A 29 -7.95 -0.55 -6.73
C TYR A 29 -6.86 0.49 -6.97
N GLY A 30 -7.23 1.69 -7.42
CA GLY A 30 -6.29 2.78 -7.67
C GLY A 30 -5.52 3.18 -6.40
N SER A 31 -6.21 3.31 -5.27
CA SER A 31 -5.63 3.63 -3.97
C SER A 31 -4.69 2.52 -3.47
N GLN A 32 -5.07 1.25 -3.61
CA GLN A 32 -4.23 0.11 -3.23
C GLN A 32 -2.93 0.05 -4.04
N ILE A 33 -3.05 0.09 -5.37
CA ILE A 33 -1.91 -0.03 -6.29
C ILE A 33 -1.04 1.22 -6.21
N GLY A 34 -1.65 2.40 -6.20
CA GLY A 34 -0.95 3.68 -6.10
C GLY A 34 -0.11 3.78 -4.83
N LEU A 35 -0.65 3.37 -3.67
CA LEU A 35 0.11 3.37 -2.42
C LEU A 35 1.23 2.32 -2.44
N LYS A 36 0.97 1.10 -2.95
CA LYS A 36 2.00 0.05 -3.10
C LYS A 36 3.18 0.56 -3.92
N ASP A 37 2.89 1.14 -5.09
CA ASP A 37 3.90 1.58 -6.04
C ASP A 37 4.65 2.82 -5.53
N ALA A 38 3.95 3.75 -4.88
CA ALA A 38 4.60 4.90 -4.23
C ALA A 38 5.60 4.46 -3.13
N ILE A 39 5.22 3.48 -2.30
CA ILE A 39 6.11 2.94 -1.26
C ILE A 39 7.30 2.22 -1.90
N LYS A 40 7.07 1.38 -2.92
CA LYS A 40 8.16 0.67 -3.62
C LYS A 40 9.12 1.61 -4.36
N ALA A 41 8.60 2.66 -4.98
CA ALA A 41 9.42 3.67 -5.64
C ALA A 41 10.31 4.43 -4.64
N THR A 42 9.81 4.65 -3.42
CA THR A 42 10.54 5.34 -2.35
C THR A 42 11.51 4.41 -1.60
N PHE A 43 11.13 3.15 -1.40
CA PHE A 43 11.89 2.15 -0.64
C PHE A 43 11.98 0.81 -1.42
N PRO A 44 12.86 0.72 -2.43
CA PRO A 44 12.89 -0.43 -3.35
C PRO A 44 13.13 -1.79 -2.69
N GLN A 45 13.80 -1.82 -1.54
CA GLN A 45 14.09 -3.02 -0.76
C GLN A 45 12.90 -3.55 0.05
N LYS A 46 11.83 -2.76 0.24
CA LYS A 46 10.67 -3.16 1.03
C LYS A 46 9.73 -4.05 0.23
N GLN A 47 9.16 -5.03 0.91
CA GLN A 47 8.18 -5.93 0.33
C GLN A 47 6.78 -5.39 0.57
N VAL A 48 6.14 -4.93 -0.50
CA VAL A 48 4.81 -4.33 -0.45
C VAL A 48 3.85 -5.09 -1.35
N PHE A 49 2.72 -5.52 -0.78
CA PHE A 49 1.71 -6.34 -1.44
C PHE A 49 0.34 -5.64 -1.41
N ALA A 50 -0.41 -5.71 -2.50
CA ALA A 50 -1.78 -5.20 -2.60
C ALA A 50 -2.72 -6.38 -2.85
N ILE A 51 -3.34 -6.90 -1.79
CA ILE A 51 -4.13 -8.13 -1.84
C ILE A 51 -5.56 -7.83 -2.23
N GLY A 52 -6.15 -8.71 -3.03
CA GLY A 52 -7.51 -8.56 -3.53
C GLY A 52 -7.64 -7.53 -4.65
N SER A 53 -6.54 -6.92 -5.10
CA SER A 53 -6.50 -5.89 -6.15
C SER A 53 -6.81 -6.42 -7.56
N GLY A 54 -7.02 -7.73 -7.73
CA GLY A 54 -7.30 -8.38 -9.02
C GLY A 54 -6.07 -8.55 -9.92
N PHE A 55 -4.92 -7.97 -9.54
CA PHE A 55 -3.66 -8.08 -10.25
C PHE A 55 -2.62 -8.73 -9.35
N VAL A 56 -1.90 -9.73 -9.90
CA VAL A 56 -0.83 -10.46 -9.21
C VAL A 56 0.44 -9.61 -9.16
#